data_AF-A0A3D2ID51-F1
#
_entry.id   AF-A0A3D2ID51-F1
#
_cell.length_a   1.000
_cell.length_b   1.000
_cell.length_c   1.000
_cell.angle_alpha   90.00
_cell.angle_beta   90.00
_cell.angle_gamma   90.00
#
_symmetry.space_group_name_H-M   'P 1'
#
loop_
_entity.id
_entity.type
_entity.pdbx_description
1 polymer ?
#
loop_
_entity_poly.entity_id
_entity_poly.type
_entity_poly.pdbx_seq_one_letter_code
_entity_poly.pdbx_strand_id
1 'polypeptide(L)' 'MKLIDKPLTERQKLFAQLYVEALGARSNTKIAIEAGYPKSSAYQRAHELLNREKCPHVCRYIDEIKKDLDK' A
#
# COMPACT_ATOMS: atom_id res chain seq x y z
N MET A 1 4.25 13.15 16.21
CA MET A 1 3.85 13.19 14.77
C MET A 1 2.68 12.26 14.58
N LYS A 2 1.58 12.69 13.94
CA LYS A 2 0.45 11.78 13.66
C LYS A 2 0.84 10.83 12.54
N LEU A 3 0.41 9.56 12.60
CA LEU A 3 0.77 8.56 11.59
C LEU A 3 0.30 8.91 10.19
N ILE A 4 -0.74 9.75 10.04
CA ILE A 4 -1.27 10.20 8.75
C ILE A 4 -0.33 11.18 8.02
N ASP A 5 0.52 11.88 8.78
CA ASP A 5 1.46 12.87 8.24
C ASP A 5 2.85 12.28 8.00
N LYS A 6 3.06 11.00 8.34
CA LYS A 6 4.34 10.33 8.21
C LYS A 6 4.71 10.19 6.72
N PRO A 7 5.95 10.53 6.32
CA PRO A 7 6.38 10.31 4.94
C PRO A 7 6.35 8.82 4.59
N LEU A 8 5.95 8.53 3.35
CA LEU A 8 5.96 7.18 2.79
C LEU A 8 7.38 6.78 2.43
N THR A 9 7.73 5.54 2.78
CA THR A 9 8.93 4.88 2.22
C THR A 9 8.70 4.49 0.76
N GLU A 10 9.78 4.32 0.00
CA GLU A 10 9.69 3.90 -1.42
C GLU A 10 8.93 2.58 -1.60
N ARG A 11 9.12 1.62 -0.67
CA ARG A 11 8.37 0.35 -0.68
C ARG A 11 6.88 0.53 -0.43
N GLN A 12 6.48 1.51 0.38
CA GLN A 12 5.05 1.81 0.61
C GLN A 12 4.43 2.50 -0.61
N LYS A 13 5.15 3.41 -1.26
CA LYS A 13 4.70 4.04 -2.51
C LYS A 13 4.51 2.99 -3.61
N LEU A 14 5.50 2.13 -3.81
CA LEU A 14 5.44 1.05 -4.80
C LEU A 14 4.31 0.06 -4.50
N PHE A 15 4.11 -0.31 -3.23
CA PHE A 15 2.96 -1.13 -2.82
C PHE A 15 1.63 -0.46 -3.19
N ALA A 16 1.47 0.84 -2.90
CA ALA A 16 0.25 1.58 -3.20
C ALA A 16 -0.02 1.66 -4.71
N GLN A 17 0.99 1.96 -5.53
CA GLN A 17 0.90 1.99 -6.99
C GLN A 17 0.46 0.63 -7.54
N LEU A 18 1.20 -0.44 -7.20
CA LEU A 18 0.87 -1.79 -7.64
C LEU A 18 -0.51 -2.26 -7.17
N TYR A 19 -0.93 -1.86 -5.96
CA TYR A 19 -2.25 -2.17 -5.42
C TYR A 19 -3.37 -1.55 -6.25
N VAL A 20 -3.21 -0.28 -6.65
CA VAL A 20 -4.17 0.39 -7.50
C VAL A 20 -4.13 -0.14 -8.93
N GLU A 21 -2.96 -0.40 -9.51
CA GLU A 21 -2.83 -0.97 -10.86
C GLU A 21 -3.42 -2.39 -10.97
N ALA A 22 -3.31 -3.19 -9.91
CA ALA A 22 -3.74 -4.58 -9.95
C ALA A 22 -5.26 -4.76 -9.81
N LEU A 23 -6.01 -3.81 -9.22
CA LEU A 23 -7.47 -3.89 -8.91
C LEU A 23 -8.04 -5.32 -8.75
N GLY A 24 -7.49 -6.10 -7.82
CA GLY A 24 -8.00 -7.45 -7.51
C GLY A 24 -7.54 -8.59 -8.44
N ALA A 25 -6.79 -8.31 -9.51
CA ALA A 25 -6.17 -9.32 -10.36
C ALA A 25 -5.01 -10.08 -9.67
N ARG A 26 -4.43 -9.50 -8.62
CA ARG A 26 -3.34 -10.10 -7.82
C ARG A 26 -3.69 -10.05 -6.34
N SER A 27 -3.21 -11.04 -5.58
CA SER A 27 -3.35 -11.03 -4.12
C SER A 27 -2.45 -9.96 -3.50
N ASN A 28 -2.91 -9.34 -2.41
CA ASN A 28 -2.17 -8.29 -1.71
C ASN A 28 -0.81 -8.78 -1.20
N THR A 29 -0.70 -10.07 -0.85
CA THR A 29 0.58 -10.71 -0.50
C THR A 29 1.56 -10.68 -1.66
N LYS A 30 1.11 -10.98 -2.89
CA LYS A 30 1.98 -10.97 -4.08
C LYS A 30 2.44 -9.55 -4.40
N ILE A 31 1.53 -8.58 -4.26
CA ILE A 31 1.82 -7.15 -4.42
C ILE A 31 2.85 -6.68 -3.39
N ALA A 32 2.74 -7.11 -2.14
CA ALA A 32 3.75 -6.83 -1.12
C ALA A 32 5.11 -7.44 -1.47
N ILE A 33 5.17 -8.68 -1.97
CA ILE A 33 6.44 -9.29 -2.40
C ILE A 33 7.10 -8.46 -3.51
N GLU A 34 6.32 -8.05 -4.51
CA GLU A 34 6.78 -7.25 -5.65
C GLU A 34 7.22 -5.85 -5.22
N ALA A 35 6.56 -5.26 -4.23
CA ALA A 35 6.99 -4.02 -3.59
C ALA A 35 8.21 -4.19 -2.65
N GLY A 36 8.87 -5.35 -2.66
CA GLY A 36 10.11 -5.62 -1.93
C GLY A 36 9.92 -6.09 -0.48
N TYR A 37 8.73 -6.55 -0.08
CA TYR A 37 8.52 -7.16 1.24
C TYR A 37 8.93 -8.64 1.24
N PRO A 38 9.69 -9.12 2.25
CA PRO A 38 10.09 -10.52 2.33
C PRO A 38 8.87 -11.45 2.33
N LYS A 39 8.92 -12.55 1.59
CA LYS A 39 7.82 -13.55 1.49
C LYS A 39 7.32 -14.02 2.86
N SER A 40 8.22 -14.19 3.83
CA SER A 40 7.90 -14.57 5.21
C SER A 40 7.02 -13.56 5.96
N SER A 41 7.03 -12.29 5.55
CA SER A 41 6.29 -11.20 6.20
C SER A 41 5.24 -10.54 5.29
N ALA A 42 5.23 -10.85 4.00
CA ALA A 42 4.47 -10.13 2.99
C ALA A 42 2.95 -10.15 3.26
N TYR A 43 2.42 -11.26 3.76
CA TYR A 43 1.00 -11.38 4.11
C TYR A 43 0.61 -10.38 5.21
N GLN A 44 1.34 -10.39 6.33
CA GLN A 44 1.09 -9.47 7.44
C GLN A 44 1.29 -8.01 7.01
N ARG A 45 2.32 -7.75 6.22
CA ARG A 45 2.62 -6.39 5.73
C ARG A 45 1.53 -5.86 4.82
N ALA A 46 1.04 -6.66 3.88
CA ALA A 46 -0.09 -6.29 3.05
C ALA A 46 -1.33 -5.93 3.89
N HIS A 47 -1.64 -6.73 4.91
CA HIS A 47 -2.75 -6.45 5.83
C HIS A 47 -2.55 -5.14 6.62
N GLU A 48 -1.35 -4.91 7.16
CA GLU A 48 -1.03 -3.68 7.91
C GLU A 48 -1.11 -2.42 7.04
N LEU A 49 -0.58 -2.48 5.82
CA LEU A 49 -0.52 -1.35 4.89
C LEU A 49 -1.90 -0.91 4.38
N LEU A 50 -2.87 -1.82 4.34
CA LEU A 50 -4.25 -1.56 3.93
C LEU A 50 -5.16 -1.18 5.11
N ASN A 51 -4.69 -1.27 6.35
CA ASN A 51 -5.45 -0.93 7.54
C ASN A 51 -5.28 0.57 7.88
N ARG A 52 -6.39 1.33 7.85
CA ARG A 52 -6.40 2.78 8.13
C ARG A 52 -6.00 3.15 9.56
N GLU A 53 -6.16 2.26 10.53
CA GLU A 53 -5.74 2.51 11.91
C GLU A 53 -4.22 2.33 12.07
N LYS A 54 -3.63 1.37 11.35
CA LYS A 54 -2.20 1.07 11.43
C LYS A 54 -1.35 1.93 10.50
N CYS A 55 -1.78 2.07 9.25
CA CYS A 55 -1.07 2.78 8.18
C CYS A 55 -1.95 3.83 7.49
N PRO A 56 -2.50 4.82 8.22
CA PRO A 56 -3.39 5.84 7.64
C PRO A 56 -2.75 6.62 6.48
N HIS A 57 -1.45 6.90 6.54
CA HIS A 57 -0.70 7.59 5.48
C HIS A 57 -0.65 6.79 4.16
N VAL A 58 -0.54 5.46 4.25
CA VAL A 58 -0.54 4.57 3.07
C VAL A 58 -1.93 4.51 2.46
N CYS A 59 -2.97 4.33 3.28
CA CYS A 59 -4.35 4.33 2.79
C CYS A 59 -4.73 5.66 2.15
N ARG A 60 -4.29 6.80 2.72
CA ARG A 60 -4.52 8.12 2.14
C ARG A 60 -3.89 8.22 0.75
N TYR A 61 -2.65 7.77 0.58
CA TYR A 61 -1.96 7.81 -0.70
C TYR A 61 -2.59 6.89 -1.74
N ILE A 62 -3.08 5.70 -1.35
CA ILE A 62 -3.87 4.84 -2.23
C ILE A 62 -5.12 5.58 -2.73
N ASP A 63 -5.84 6.28 -1.84
CA ASP A 63 -7.02 7.06 -2.20
C ASP A 63 -6.67 8.24 -3.13
N GLU A 64 -5.50 8.87 -2.95
CA GLU A 64 -4.97 9.92 -3.83
C GLU A 64 -4.69 9.39 -5.25
N ILE A 65 -3.96 8.27 -5.39
CA ILE A 65 -3.68 7.65 -6.70
C ILE A 65 -4.97 7.29 -7.43
N LYS A 66 -5.95 6.70 -6.73
CA LYS A 66 -7.24 6.34 -7.34
C LYS A 66 -7.98 7.55 -7.89
N LYS A 67 -8.04 8.63 -7.10
CA LYS A 67 -8.67 9.89 -7.53
C LYS A 67 -7.99 10.51 -8.74
N ASP A 68 -6.68 10.34 -8.87
CA ASP A 68 -5.93 10.84 -10.03
C ASP A 68 -6.18 10.00 -11.29
N LEU A 69 -6.52 8.70 -11.16
CA LEU A 69 -6.91 7.84 -12.29
C LEU A 69 -8.37 8.06 -12.74
N ASP A 70 -9.25 8.47 -11.83
CA ASP A 70 -10.66 8.72 -12.11
C ASP A 70 -10.94 10.12 -12.72
N LYS A 71 -9.90 10.94 -12.93
CA LYS A 71 -9.97 12.27 -13.55
C LYS A 71 -9.76 12.21 -15.06
#